data_AF-X0T4T7-F1
#
_entry.id   AF-X0T4T7-F1
#
_cell.length_a   1.000
_cell.length_b   1.000
_cell.length_c   1.000
_cell.angle_alpha   90.00
_cell.angle_beta   90.00
_cell.angle_gamma   90.00
#
_symmetry.space_group_name_H-M   'P 1'
#
loop_
_entity.id
_entity.type
_entity.pdbx_description
1 polymer ?
#
loop_
_entity_poly.entity_id
_entity_poly.type
_entity_poly.pdbx_seq_one_letter_code
_entity_poly.pdbx_strand_id
1 'polypeptide(L)' 'MKTELIVNLTAGGGKPHKHLNTVLKHLKENGLNFKVCTTSYQGEAVELAQKAADSGAELIVSVGGDGTVNEIVNGIMKSK' A
#
# COMPACT_ATOMS: atom_id res chain seq x y z
N MET A 1 -2.44 9.72 -13.04
CA MET A 1 -2.51 8.50 -12.22
C MET A 1 -2.07 8.75 -10.80
N LYS A 2 -3.03 9.01 -9.90
CA LYS A 2 -2.78 9.10 -8.46
C LYS A 2 -2.56 7.70 -7.90
N THR A 3 -1.34 7.45 -7.39
CA THR A 3 -0.94 6.11 -6.90
C THR A 3 -0.65 6.15 -5.40
N GLU A 4 -1.11 5.14 -4.66
CA GLU A 4 -0.84 4.99 -3.23
C GLU A 4 -0.28 3.59 -2.94
N LEU A 5 0.91 3.54 -2.32
CA LEU A 5 1.54 2.31 -1.86
C LEU A 5 1.16 2.10 -0.40
N ILE A 6 0.55 0.97 -0.09
CA ILE A 6 0.22 0.58 1.28
C ILE A 6 1.16 -0.56 1.70
N VAL A 7 1.97 -0.28 2.71
CA VAL A 7 3.11 -1.11 3.09
C VAL A 7 2.91 -1.68 4.49
N ASN A 8 2.89 -3.01 4.60
CA ASN A 8 3.00 -3.70 5.88
C ASN A 8 4.45 -4.09 6.16
N LEU A 9 5.12 -3.32 7.04
CA LEU A 9 6.53 -3.53 7.38
C LEU A 9 6.79 -4.85 8.12
N THR A 10 5.78 -5.44 8.76
CA THR A 10 5.91 -6.69 9.53
C THR A 10 5.65 -7.95 8.68
N ALA A 11 5.05 -7.80 7.50
CA ALA A 11 4.73 -8.91 6.61
C ALA A 11 5.98 -9.73 6.22
N GLY A 12 5.80 -11.04 6.05
CA GLY A 12 6.86 -11.95 5.59
C GLY A 12 8.10 -12.00 6.50
N GLY A 13 7.96 -11.66 7.79
CA GLY A 13 9.07 -11.62 8.76
C GLY A 13 9.96 -10.38 8.64
N GLY A 14 9.40 -9.24 8.23
CA GLY A 14 10.16 -7.98 8.08
C GLY A 14 10.93 -7.85 6.76
N LYS A 15 10.70 -8.75 5.79
CA LYS A 15 11.32 -8.66 4.45
C LYS A 15 11.03 -7.33 3.73
N PRO A 16 9.81 -6.76 3.78
CA PRO A 16 9.54 -5.44 3.20
C PRO A 16 10.50 -4.38 3.73
N HIS A 17 10.82 -4.39 5.03
CA HIS A 17 11.75 -3.43 5.62
C HIS A 17 13.16 -3.45 4.98
N LYS A 18 13.61 -4.59 4.44
CA LYS A 18 14.93 -4.71 3.81
C LYS A 18 14.95 -4.21 2.36
N HIS A 19 13.86 -4.38 1.63
CA HIS A 19 13.83 -4.12 0.18
C HIS A 19 12.98 -2.92 -0.23
N LEU A 20 12.21 -2.34 0.70
CA LEU A 20 11.30 -1.23 0.41
C LEU A 20 12.01 -0.08 -0.29
N ASN A 21 13.15 0.39 0.24
CA ASN A 21 13.89 1.49 -0.38
C ASN A 21 14.31 1.19 -1.82
N THR A 22 14.74 -0.03 -2.12
CA THR A 22 15.09 -0.45 -3.48
C THR A 22 13.88 -0.43 -4.40
N VAL A 23 12.74 -0.95 -3.93
CA VAL A 23 11.48 -0.94 -4.69
C VAL A 23 11.00 0.48 -4.94
N LEU A 24 10.95 1.33 -3.90
CA LEU A 24 10.52 2.72 -4.02
C LEU A 24 11.41 3.51 -4.99
N LYS A 25 12.73 3.31 -4.91
CA LYS A 25 13.68 3.92 -5.83
C LYS A 25 13.40 3.48 -7.27
N HIS A 26 13.26 2.18 -7.51
CA HIS A 26 13.00 1.65 -8.84
C HIS A 26 11.68 2.15 -9.43
N LEU A 27 10.61 2.16 -8.65
CA LEU A 27 9.31 2.68 -9.08
C LEU A 27 9.40 4.17 -9.47
N LYS A 28 10.12 4.96 -8.66
CA LYS A 28 10.34 6.38 -8.93
C LYS A 28 11.19 6.62 -10.18
N GLU A 29 12.26 5.85 -10.36
CA GLU A 29 13.14 5.92 -11.55
C GLU A 29 12.40 5.53 -12.84
N ASN A 30 11.40 4.67 -12.75
CA ASN A 30 10.52 4.30 -13.87
C ASN A 30 9.31 5.24 -14.02
N GLY A 31 9.31 6.40 -13.35
CA GLY A 31 8.31 7.46 -13.57
C GLY A 31 6.99 7.30 -12.82
N LEU A 32 6.88 6.35 -11.88
CA LEU A 32 5.69 6.23 -11.04
C LEU A 32 5.70 7.33 -9.98
N ASN A 33 4.69 8.20 -9.99
CA ASN A 33 4.44 9.15 -8.91
C ASN A 33 3.46 8.54 -7.90
N PHE A 34 3.88 8.44 -6.65
CA PHE A 34 3.10 7.76 -5.62
C PHE A 34 3.30 8.34 -4.22
N LYS A 35 2.32 8.08 -3.35
CA LYS A 35 2.42 8.30 -1.91
C LYS A 35 2.63 6.96 -1.19
N VAL A 36 3.46 6.94 -0.15
CA VAL A 36 3.70 5.76 0.67
C VAL A 36 2.96 5.90 2.00
N CYS A 37 2.20 4.88 2.35
CA CYS A 37 1.49 4.74 3.62
C CYS A 37 1.91 3.42 4.27
N THR A 38 2.38 3.46 5.51
CA THR A 38 2.79 2.28 6.26
C THR A 38 1.74 1.92 7.29
N THR A 39 1.44 0.63 7.45
CA THR A 39 0.60 0.15 8.56
C THR A 39 1.42 0.02 9.84
N SER A 40 0.85 0.44 10.94
CA SER A 40 1.32 0.35 12.33
C SER A 40 0.62 -0.76 13.11
N TYR A 41 -0.57 -1.20 12.68
CA TYR A 41 -1.33 -2.30 13.31
C TYR A 41 -2.13 -3.13 12.29
N GLN A 42 -2.58 -4.31 12.70
CA GLN A 42 -3.38 -5.20 11.87
C GLN A 42 -4.75 -4.58 11.56
N GLY A 43 -5.19 -4.66 10.29
CA GLY A 43 -6.45 -4.06 9.85
C GLY A 43 -6.33 -2.62 9.33
N GLU A 44 -5.24 -1.91 9.63
CA GLU A 44 -5.07 -0.52 9.20
C GLU A 44 -5.01 -0.37 7.67
N ALA A 45 -4.58 -1.41 6.93
CA ALA A 45 -4.57 -1.33 5.47
C ALA A 45 -5.99 -1.18 4.87
N VAL A 46 -7.04 -1.61 5.58
CA VAL A 46 -8.44 -1.37 5.20
C VAL A 46 -8.74 0.13 5.23
N GLU A 47 -8.39 0.81 6.32
CA GLU A 47 -8.64 2.25 6.49
C GLU A 47 -7.84 3.09 5.50
N LEU A 48 -6.57 2.74 5.30
CA LEU A 48 -5.69 3.40 4.34
C LEU A 48 -6.19 3.22 2.90
N ALA A 49 -6.62 2.01 2.53
CA ALA A 49 -7.12 1.74 1.18
C ALA A 49 -8.46 2.42 0.91
N GLN A 50 -9.38 2.41 1.88
CA GLN A 50 -10.64 3.16 1.78
C GLN A 50 -10.37 4.64 1.57
N LYS A 51 -9.49 5.23 2.41
CA LYS A 51 -9.11 6.65 2.29
C LYS A 51 -8.46 6.97 0.95
N ALA A 52 -7.58 6.10 0.45
CA ALA A 52 -6.93 6.27 -0.85
C ALA A 52 -7.97 6.28 -1.99
N ALA A 53 -8.88 5.30 -1.99
CA ALA A 53 -9.96 5.18 -2.96
C ALA A 53 -10.92 6.39 -2.91
N ASP A 54 -11.40 6.77 -1.71
CA ASP A 54 -12.23 7.97 -1.50
C ASP A 54 -11.52 9.26 -1.94
N SER A 55 -10.19 9.28 -1.86
CA SER A 55 -9.37 10.40 -2.32
C SER A 55 -9.09 10.38 -3.83
N GLY A 56 -9.66 9.43 -4.58
CA GLY A 56 -9.47 9.30 -6.03
C GLY A 56 -8.15 8.68 -6.44
N ALA A 57 -7.57 7.78 -5.63
CA ALA A 57 -6.44 6.98 -6.07
C ALA A 57 -6.89 6.06 -7.23
N GLU A 58 -6.17 6.14 -8.36
CA GLU A 58 -6.41 5.33 -9.55
C GLU A 58 -5.67 3.98 -9.47
N LEU A 59 -4.61 3.92 -8.67
CA LEU A 59 -3.81 2.72 -8.43
C LEU A 59 -3.46 2.61 -6.95
N ILE A 60 -3.77 1.47 -6.34
CA ILE A 60 -3.29 1.12 -5.00
C ILE A 60 -2.37 -0.10 -5.12
N VAL A 61 -1.14 0.05 -4.61
CA VAL A 61 -0.11 -0.99 -4.66
C VAL A 61 0.05 -1.59 -3.27
N SER A 62 -0.21 -2.89 -3.15
CA SER A 62 0.03 -3.64 -1.92
C SER A 62 1.52 -4.01 -1.80
N VAL A 63 2.14 -3.67 -0.67
CA VAL A 63 3.47 -4.14 -0.30
C VAL A 63 3.37 -4.89 1.03
N GLY A 64 3.03 -6.17 0.94
CA GLY A 64 2.81 -7.03 2.10
C GLY A 64 2.61 -8.49 1.68
N GLY A 65 1.92 -9.27 2.51
CA GLY A 65 1.47 -10.62 2.16
C GLY A 65 0.00 -10.64 1.76
N ASP A 66 -0.57 -11.84 1.61
CA ASP A 66 -1.96 -12.03 1.19
C ASP A 66 -2.96 -11.36 2.13
N GLY A 67 -2.68 -11.33 3.44
CA GLY A 67 -3.51 -10.60 4.41
C GLY A 67 -3.58 -9.10 4.13
N THR A 68 -2.45 -8.47 3.75
CA THR A 68 -2.43 -7.05 3.37
C THR A 68 -3.20 -6.81 2.08
N VAL A 69 -3.10 -7.72 1.10
CA VAL A 69 -3.91 -7.65 -0.13
C VAL A 69 -5.40 -7.75 0.21
N ASN A 70 -5.80 -8.70 1.06
CA ASN A 70 -7.18 -8.87 1.48
C ASN A 70 -7.73 -7.62 2.20
N GLU A 71 -6.96 -7.04 3.12
CA GLU A 71 -7.33 -5.80 3.79
C GLU A 71 -7.51 -4.64 2.81
N ILE A 72 -6.60 -4.48 1.84
CA ILE A 72 -6.70 -3.43 0.82
C ILE A 72 -7.94 -3.59 -0.04
N VAL A 73 -8.20 -4.80 -0.55
CA VAL A 73 -9.40 -5.09 -1.36
C VAL A 73 -10.66 -4.74 -0.56
N ASN A 74 -10.75 -5.16 0.70
CA ASN A 74 -11.89 -4.84 1.57
C ASN A 74 -12.02 -3.33 1.84
N GLY A 75 -10.91 -2.59 1.93
CA GLY A 75 -10.93 -1.13 2.06
C GLY A 75 -11.48 -0.44 0.81
N ILE A 76 -11.04 -0.86 -0.37
CA ILE A 76 -11.55 -0.34 -1.65
C ILE A 76 -13.05 -0.63 -1.78
N MET A 77 -13.50 -1.83 -1.43
CA MET A 77 -14.93 -2.17 -1.50
C MET A 77 -15.82 -1.36 -0.53
N LYS A 78 -15.23 -0.67 0.46
CA LYS A 78 -15.93 0.21 1.39
C LYS A 78 -15.89 1.69 0.99
N SER A 79 -15.17 2.06 -0.08
CA SER A 79 -15.12 3.45 -0.55
C SER A 79 -16.48 3.87 -1.13
N LYS A 80 -16.78 5.16 -1.06
CA LYS A 80 -18.08 5.73 -1.46
C LYS A 80 -18.15 6.16 -2.92
#